data_AF-A0A966NIY9-F1
#
_entry.id   AF-A0A966NIY9-F1
#
_cell.length_a   1.000
_cell.length_b   1.000
_cell.length_c   1.000
_cell.angle_alpha   90.00
_cell.angle_beta   90.00
_cell.angle_gamma   90.00
#
_symmetry.space_group_name_H-M   'P 1'
#
loop_
_entity.id
_entity.type
_entity.pdbx_description
1 polymer ?
#
loop_
_entity_poly.entity_id
_entity_poly.type
_entity_poly.pdbx_seq_one_letter_code
_entity_poly.pdbx_strand_id
1 'polypeptide(L)'
;MMAYFAVAALIMTIPLVLIEIFFFEVQYPTNEGLQIIFYIAFVPSFLSQVFFMKGVDTIGPNSAGLYANLVPIISTFFAVVLLGEVFELYHLISLSFVFLGIYIFDIKARNTG
;
A
#
# COMPACT_ATOMS: atom_id res chain seq x y z
N MET A 1 -9.88 -13.45 10.10
CA MET A 1 -8.48 -13.79 9.72
C MET A 1 -7.53 -12.61 9.92
N MET A 2 -7.86 -11.38 9.48
CA MET A 2 -6.97 -10.21 9.59
C MET A 2 -6.61 -9.77 11.03
N ALA A 3 -7.53 -9.91 11.99
CA ALA A 3 -7.26 -9.54 13.39
C ALA A 3 -6.11 -10.37 14.02
N TYR A 4 -5.93 -11.63 13.61
CA TYR A 4 -4.85 -12.48 14.09
C TYR A 4 -3.47 -11.93 13.68
N PHE A 5 -3.33 -11.52 12.41
CA PHE A 5 -2.09 -10.92 11.93
C PHE A 5 -1.78 -9.59 12.62
N ALA A 6 -2.80 -8.78 12.90
CA ALA A 6 -2.61 -7.53 13.64
C ALA A 6 -2.13 -7.76 15.09
N VAL A 7 -2.70 -8.75 15.79
CA VAL A 7 -2.27 -9.12 17.14
C VAL A 7 -0.86 -9.70 17.13
N ALA A 8 -0.52 -10.57 16.17
CA ALA A 8 0.82 -11.11 16.03
C ALA A 8 1.86 -10.01 15.73
N ALA A 9 1.52 -9.05 14.86
CA ALA A 9 2.35 -7.89 14.57
C ALA A 9 2.58 -7.05 15.83
N LEU A 10 1.52 -6.76 16.60
CA LEU A 10 1.64 -6.02 17.86
C LEU A 10 2.59 -6.71 18.85
N ILE A 11 2.44 -8.03 19.02
CA ILE A 11 3.31 -8.81 19.92
C ILE A 11 4.77 -8.77 19.45
N MET A 12 5.02 -8.86 18.14
CA MET A 12 6.37 -8.78 17.57
C MET A 12 6.99 -7.38 17.66
N THR A 13 6.18 -6.33 17.58
CA THR A 13 6.66 -4.94 17.67
C THR A 13 7.13 -4.60 19.09
N ILE A 14 6.50 -5.13 20.15
CA ILE A 14 6.85 -4.83 21.55
C ILE A 14 8.34 -5.07 21.87
N PRO A 15 8.93 -6.27 21.64
CA PRO A 15 10.34 -6.50 21.93
C PRO A 15 11.27 -5.64 21.07
N LEU A 16 10.87 -5.33 19.82
CA LEU A 16 11.65 -4.49 18.92
C LEU A 16 11.74 -3.04 19.43
N VAL A 17 10.61 -2.48 19.86
CA VAL A 17 10.54 -1.15 20.47
C VAL A 17 11.32 -1.10 21.78
N LEU A 18 11.27 -2.16 22.60
CA LEU A 18 12.06 -2.24 23.82
C LEU A 18 13.56 -2.18 23.51
N ILE A 19 14.04 -2.95 22.52
CA ILE A 19 15.45 -2.90 22.08
C ILE A 19 15.82 -1.48 21.62
N GLU A 20 14.93 -0.82 20.87
CA GLU A 20 15.15 0.55 20.41
C GLU A 20 15.31 1.54 21.57
N ILE A 21 14.47 1.41 22.61
CA ILE A 21 14.53 2.23 23.82
C ILE A 21 15.81 2.02 24.63
N PHE A 22 16.31 0.77 24.70
CA PHE A 22 17.47 0.45 25.52
C PHE A 22 18.82 0.74 24.82
N PHE A 23 18.88 0.67 23.49
CA PHE A 23 20.13 0.72 22.75
C PHE A 23 20.30 1.99 21.89
N PHE A 24 19.24 2.75 21.61
CA PHE A 24 19.27 3.92 20.73
C PHE A 24 18.65 5.17 21.39
N GLU A 25 19.03 6.37 20.94
CA GLU A 25 18.35 7.60 21.35
C GLU A 25 16.95 7.65 20.73
N VAL A 26 15.92 7.47 21.56
CA VAL A 26 14.53 7.45 21.13
C VAL A 26 14.06 8.86 20.77
N GLN A 27 13.68 9.06 19.51
CA GLN A 27 12.86 10.22 19.15
C GLN A 27 11.42 9.94 19.53
N TYR A 28 10.97 10.56 20.63
CA TYR A 28 9.57 10.49 21.01
C TYR A 28 8.71 11.17 19.94
N PRO A 29 7.59 10.55 19.53
CA PRO A 29 6.70 11.15 18.56
C PRO A 29 6.18 12.47 19.13
N THR A 30 6.39 13.55 18.38
CA THR A 30 5.78 14.85 18.65
C THR A 30 4.26 14.76 18.47
N ASN A 31 3.51 15.77 18.91
CA ASN A 31 2.06 15.83 18.66
C ASN A 31 1.71 15.70 17.16
N GLU A 32 2.58 16.22 16.28
CA GLU A 32 2.46 16.04 14.83
C GLU A 32 2.69 14.58 14.43
N GLY A 33 3.74 13.93 14.96
CA GLY A 33 4.02 12.52 14.74
C GLY A 33 2.85 11.61 15.13
N LEU A 34 2.19 11.88 16.25
CA LEU A 34 0.98 11.17 16.68
C LEU A 34 -0.17 11.32 15.68
N GLN A 35 -0.39 12.52 15.14
CA GLN A 35 -1.43 12.76 14.13
C GLN A 35 -1.13 12.00 12.82
N ILE A 36 0.13 11.98 12.38
CA ILE A 36 0.57 11.26 11.19
C ILE A 36 0.39 9.75 11.39
N ILE A 37 0.79 9.21 12.53
CA ILE A 37 0.61 7.78 12.86
C ILE A 37 -0.88 7.42 12.83
N PHE A 38 -1.74 8.25 13.43
CA PHE A 38 -3.17 8.01 13.42
C PHE A 38 -3.74 8.03 11.99
N TYR A 39 -3.33 9.02 11.19
CA TYR A 39 -3.74 9.12 9.79
C TYR A 39 -3.36 7.88 8.99
N ILE A 40 -2.10 7.42 9.08
CA ILE A 40 -1.60 6.26 8.35
C ILE A 40 -2.29 4.96 8.82
N ALA A 41 -2.44 4.78 10.13
CA ALA A 41 -3.10 3.59 10.67
C ALA A 41 -4.58 3.49 10.26
N PHE A 42 -5.27 4.63 10.19
CA PHE A 42 -6.70 4.65 9.92
C PHE A 42 -7.03 4.65 8.42
N VAL A 43 -6.42 5.55 7.64
CA VAL A 43 -6.83 5.80 6.26
C VAL A 43 -6.22 4.78 5.28
N PRO A 44 -4.90 4.77 5.01
CA PRO A 44 -4.32 3.85 4.04
C PRO A 44 -4.22 2.40 4.53
N SER A 45 -4.28 2.14 5.84
CA SER A 45 -4.27 0.77 6.38
C SER A 45 -5.68 0.23 6.59
N PHE A 46 -6.40 0.70 7.62
CA PHE A 46 -7.69 0.11 7.96
C PHE A 46 -8.76 0.33 6.88
N LEU A 47 -8.98 1.58 6.48
CA LEU A 47 -10.07 1.94 5.58
C LEU A 47 -9.84 1.39 4.16
N SER A 48 -8.61 1.48 3.65
CA SER A 48 -8.21 0.88 2.37
C SER A 48 -8.49 -0.62 2.33
N GLN A 49 -8.14 -1.35 3.39
CA GLN A 49 -8.36 -2.79 3.46
C GLN A 49 -9.84 -3.16 3.45
N VAL A 50 -10.68 -2.40 4.16
CA VAL A 50 -12.13 -2.58 4.16
C VAL A 50 -12.71 -2.33 2.76
N PHE A 51 -12.32 -1.24 2.09
CA PHE A 51 -12.77 -0.94 0.74
C PHE A 51 -12.28 -1.96 -0.29
N PHE A 52 -11.05 -2.45 -0.15
CA PHE A 52 -10.52 -3.49 -1.02
C PHE A 52 -11.31 -4.78 -0.88
N MET A 53 -11.55 -5.26 0.35
CA MET A 53 -12.36 -6.46 0.59
C MET A 53 -13.78 -6.28 0.03
N LYS A 54 -14.42 -5.14 0.27
CA LYS A 54 -15.76 -4.87 -0.24
C LYS A 54 -15.79 -4.75 -1.78
N GLY A 55 -14.74 -4.21 -2.38
CA GLY A 55 -14.55 -4.20 -3.83
C GLY A 55 -14.45 -5.62 -4.38
N VAL A 56 -13.59 -6.46 -3.80
CA VAL A 56 -13.43 -7.87 -4.16
C VAL A 56 -14.77 -8.62 -4.07
N ASP A 57 -15.55 -8.40 -3.01
CA ASP A 57 -16.87 -9.02 -2.85
C ASP A 57 -17.88 -8.58 -3.93
N THR A 58 -17.73 -7.36 -4.47
CA THR A 58 -18.67 -6.77 -5.46
C THR A 58 -18.32 -7.16 -6.90
N ILE A 59 -17.04 -7.09 -7.30
CA ILE A 59 -16.59 -7.31 -8.70
C ILE A 59 -15.88 -8.65 -8.91
N GLY A 60 -15.69 -9.42 -7.83
CA GLY A 60 -14.97 -10.68 -7.82
C GLY A 60 -13.44 -10.50 -7.74
N PRO A 61 -12.71 -11.49 -7.20
CA PRO A 61 -11.25 -11.44 -7.05
C PRO A 61 -10.51 -11.35 -8.39
N ASN A 62 -11.12 -11.93 -9.44
CA ASN A 62 -10.81 -11.79 -10.87
C ASN A 62 -10.40 -10.36 -11.25
N SER A 63 -11.41 -9.52 -11.22
CA SER A 63 -11.37 -8.13 -11.65
C SER A 63 -10.65 -7.24 -10.63
N ALA A 64 -10.81 -7.50 -9.33
CA ALA A 64 -10.12 -6.73 -8.29
C ALA A 64 -8.59 -6.81 -8.39
N GLY A 65 -8.04 -7.99 -8.74
CA GLY A 65 -6.61 -8.15 -9.01
C GLY A 65 -6.11 -7.31 -10.18
N LEU A 66 -6.94 -7.11 -11.22
CA LEU A 66 -6.60 -6.23 -12.33
C LEU A 66 -6.51 -4.75 -11.89
N TYR A 67 -7.45 -4.27 -11.06
CA TYR A 67 -7.41 -2.92 -10.51
C TYR A 67 -6.23 -2.68 -9.57
N ALA A 68 -5.74 -3.71 -8.88
CA ALA A 68 -4.53 -3.61 -8.07
C ALA A 68 -3.29 -3.23 -8.92
N ASN A 69 -3.26 -3.57 -10.21
CA ASN A 69 -2.20 -3.13 -11.11
C ASN A 69 -2.22 -1.62 -11.38
N LEU A 70 -3.32 -0.91 -11.11
CA LEU A 70 -3.37 0.54 -11.25
C LEU A 70 -2.74 1.29 -10.06
N VAL A 71 -2.50 0.61 -8.93
CA VAL A 71 -1.94 1.21 -7.72
C VAL A 71 -0.62 1.96 -7.99
N PRO A 72 0.35 1.44 -8.76
CA PRO A 72 1.60 2.16 -9.02
C PRO A 72 1.41 3.42 -9.88
N ILE A 73 0.43 3.42 -10.79
CA ILE A 73 0.09 4.59 -11.61
C ILE A 73 -0.51 5.68 -10.71
N ILE A 74 -1.49 5.32 -9.88
CA ILE A 74 -2.13 6.25 -8.94
C ILE A 74 -1.11 6.76 -7.90
N SER A 75 -0.23 5.89 -7.41
CA SER A 75 0.85 6.25 -6.49
C SER A 75 1.81 7.28 -7.11
N THR A 76 2.24 7.05 -8.35
CA THR A 76 3.10 7.98 -9.10
C THR A 76 2.41 9.33 -9.31
N PHE A 77 1.12 9.32 -9.65
CA PHE A 77 0.35 10.55 -9.78
C PHE A 77 0.32 11.35 -8.48
N PHE A 78 0.05 10.69 -7.34
CA PHE A 78 0.08 11.35 -6.04
C PHE A 78 1.48 11.83 -5.64
N ALA A 79 2.54 11.08 -5.94
CA ALA A 79 3.92 11.50 -5.68
C ALA A 79 4.23 12.84 -6.39
N VAL A 80 3.92 12.94 -7.68
CA VAL A 80 4.19 14.14 -8.48
C VAL A 80 3.33 15.32 -8.05
N VAL A 81 2.03 15.09 -7.78
CA VAL A 81 1.09 16.17 -7.44
C VAL A 81 1.22 16.64 -5.99
N LEU A 82 1.36 15.73 -5.03
CA LEU A 82 1.39 16.07 -3.59
C LEU A 82 2.80 16.40 -3.10
N LEU A 83 3.83 15.67 -3.55
CA LEU A 83 5.21 15.90 -3.12
C LEU A 83 5.97 16.85 -4.05
N GLY A 84 5.43 17.13 -5.24
CA GLY A 84 6.08 18.01 -6.23
C GLY A 84 7.35 17.40 -6.83
N GLU A 85 7.49 16.07 -6.79
CA GLU A 85 8.65 15.38 -7.35
C GLU A 85 8.74 15.60 -8.87
N VAL A 86 9.96 15.86 -9.35
CA VAL A 86 10.23 15.97 -10.78
C VAL A 86 10.04 14.59 -11.41
N PHE A 87 9.30 14.52 -12.51
CA PHE A 87 9.02 13.25 -13.18
C PHE A 87 10.29 12.65 -13.78
N GLU A 88 10.98 11.83 -13.00
CA GLU A 88 12.21 11.15 -13.42
C GLU A 88 11.96 9.82 -14.14
N LEU A 89 13.02 9.29 -14.77
CA LEU A 89 13.00 8.03 -15.52
C LEU A 89 12.44 6.84 -14.73
N TYR A 90 12.60 6.82 -13.41
CA TYR A 90 12.08 5.75 -12.55
C TYR A 90 10.55 5.67 -12.56
N HIS A 91 9.85 6.81 -12.61
CA HIS A 91 8.39 6.86 -12.78
C HIS A 91 7.97 6.32 -14.15
N LEU A 92 8.73 6.64 -15.20
CA LEU A 92 8.46 6.18 -16.57
C LEU A 92 8.64 4.65 -16.70
N ILE A 93 9.69 4.10 -16.09
CA ILE A 93 9.96 2.66 -16.07
C ILE A 93 8.84 1.93 -15.32
N SER A 94 8.47 2.41 -14.13
CA SER A 94 7.41 1.79 -13.33
C SER A 94 6.04 1.85 -14.03
N LEU A 95 5.71 2.95 -14.71
CA LEU A 95 4.52 3.04 -15.56
C LEU A 95 4.55 1.98 -16.68
N SER A 96 5.70 1.83 -17.34
CA SER A 96 5.88 0.86 -18.44
C SER A 96 5.71 -0.58 -17.99
N PHE A 97 6.22 -0.93 -16.80
CA PHE A 97 6.02 -2.26 -16.20
C PHE A 97 4.54 -2.55 -15.90
N VAL A 98 3.78 -1.57 -15.42
CA VAL A 98 2.34 -1.73 -15.20
C VAL A 98 1.61 -1.98 -16.51
N PHE A 99 1.87 -1.17 -17.55
CA PHE A 99 1.23 -1.35 -18.85
C PHE A 99 1.56 -2.71 -19.47
N LEU A 100 2.82 -3.16 -19.37
CA LEU A 100 3.22 -4.50 -19.80
C LEU A 100 2.49 -5.61 -19.02
N GLY A 101 2.35 -5.47 -17.70
CA GLY A 101 1.61 -6.42 -16.87
C GLY A 101 0.14 -6.52 -17.26
N ILE A 102 -0.54 -5.38 -17.47
CA ILE A 102 -1.93 -5.33 -17.93
C ILE A 102 -2.06 -5.96 -19.32
N TYR A 103 -1.15 -5.63 -20.24
CA TYR A 103 -1.17 -6.17 -21.61
C TYR A 103 -1.05 -7.69 -21.65
N ILE A 104 -0.13 -8.26 -20.87
CA ILE A 104 0.04 -9.73 -20.74
C ILE A 104 -1.21 -10.38 -20.16
N PHE A 105 -1.81 -9.75 -19.15
CA PHE A 105 -3.05 -10.24 -18.52
C PHE A 105 -4.22 -10.24 -19.52
N ASP A 106 -4.40 -9.16 -20.28
CA ASP A 106 -5.48 -9.05 -21.28
C ASP A 106 -5.33 -10.09 -22.41
N ILE A 107 -4.11 -10.33 -22.90
CA ILE A 107 -3.84 -11.39 -23.88
C ILE A 107 -4.23 -12.77 -23.32
N LYS A 108 -3.87 -13.05 -22.07
CA LYS A 108 -4.19 -14.35 -21.46
C LYS A 108 -5.70 -14.52 -21.22
N ALA A 109 -6.40 -13.45 -20.85
CA ALA A 109 -7.84 -13.45 -20.70
C ALA A 109 -8.56 -13.77 -22.03
N ARG A 110 -8.07 -13.24 -23.15
CA ARG A 110 -8.61 -13.51 -24.51
C ARG A 110 -8.36 -14.93 -25.01
N ASN A 111 -7.25 -15.56 -24.63
CA ASN A 111 -6.89 -16.91 -25.07
C ASN A 111 -7.52 -18.05 -24.25
N THR A 112 -8.27 -17.74 -23.19
CA THR A 112 -8.90 -18.74 -22.30
C THR A 112 -10.44 -18.76 -22.42
N GLY A 113 -11.01 -18.05 -23.41
CA GLY A 113 -12.44 -18.11 -23.78
C GLY A 113 -12.60 -18.77 -25.14
#